data_AF-A0A0A1DVA4-F1
#
_entry.id   AF-A0A0A1DVA4-F1
#
_cell.length_a   1.000
_cell.length_b   1.000
_cell.length_c   1.000
_cell.angle_alpha   90.00
_cell.angle_beta   90.00
_cell.angle_gamma   90.00
#
_symmetry.space_group_name_H-M   'P 1'
#
loop_
_entity.id
_entity.type
_entity.pdbx_description
1 polymer ?
#
loop_
_entity_poly.entity_id
_entity_poly.type
_entity_poly.pdbx_seq_one_letter_code
_entity_poly.pdbx_strand_id
1 'polypeptide(L)'
;MLLPKRPLATAGAAVLLALSLTACGGDSPSDASVKDYCDAVRGDTNNEAFAKALEDKDYDKIVDLFKEQAEKVEEVGTPKDISDDAREGFEIQLDAIKDIDGDDVKKAFESNGDSDPFEDKISKDDKKKVEAYTKYESETCSDADSVPTPDVPTEVPTDGLPTDGLPTDGLPTDGLPSGFPSDLPTDPAELESLLSNLPTEIPTS
;
A
#
# COMPACT_ATOMS: atom_id res chain seq x y z
N MET A 1 44.45 38.36 59.62
CA MET A 1 44.84 37.95 58.26
C MET A 1 43.61 37.32 57.60
N LEU A 2 43.13 37.92 56.50
CA LEU A 2 42.26 37.40 55.42
C LEU A 2 40.79 36.96 55.68
N LEU A 3 39.90 37.65 54.95
CA LEU A 3 38.48 37.40 54.58
C LEU A 3 38.36 36.24 53.52
N PRO A 4 37.20 35.92 52.86
CA PRO A 4 35.79 35.67 53.24
C PRO A 4 35.10 34.51 52.41
N LYS A 5 33.74 34.39 52.51
CA LYS A 5 32.72 33.91 51.51
C LYS A 5 32.12 32.48 51.62
N ARG A 6 30.95 32.42 52.31
CA ARG A 6 29.56 32.15 51.87
C ARG A 6 29.20 31.08 50.79
N PRO A 7 27.95 30.56 50.83
CA PRO A 7 27.50 29.19 50.53
C PRO A 7 26.90 29.01 49.13
N LEU A 8 26.69 27.76 48.69
CA LEU A 8 25.65 27.44 47.71
C LEU A 8 25.09 26.03 47.93
N ALA A 9 23.78 26.01 48.15
CA ALA A 9 22.92 24.84 47.98
C ALA A 9 22.87 24.47 46.50
N THR A 10 22.77 23.18 46.19
CA THR A 10 22.34 22.73 44.86
C THR A 10 21.27 21.67 45.07
N ALA A 11 20.03 22.11 44.97
CA ALA A 11 18.86 21.26 44.84
C ALA A 11 18.92 20.62 43.44
N GLY A 12 19.22 19.32 43.39
CA GLY A 12 19.09 18.52 42.18
C GLY A 12 17.64 18.11 42.00
N ALA A 13 16.89 18.84 41.17
CA ALA A 13 15.60 18.39 40.67
C ALA A 13 15.83 17.24 39.68
N ALA A 14 15.74 16.00 40.16
CA ALA A 14 15.58 14.84 39.28
C ALA A 14 14.11 14.80 38.85
N VAL A 15 13.80 15.49 37.74
CA VAL A 15 12.57 15.25 36.99
C VAL A 15 12.72 13.89 36.34
N LEU A 16 12.31 12.84 37.05
CA LEU A 16 12.03 11.54 36.46
C LEU A 16 10.78 11.73 35.59
N LEU A 17 10.99 11.96 34.30
CA LEU A 17 9.95 11.78 33.28
C LEU A 17 9.60 10.28 33.26
N ALA A 18 8.72 9.89 34.16
CA ALA A 18 7.96 8.65 34.04
C ALA A 18 6.97 8.85 32.88
N LEU A 19 7.44 8.61 31.66
CA LEU A 19 6.58 8.32 30.52
C LEU A 19 5.98 6.93 30.73
N SER A 20 4.90 6.88 31.49
CA SER A 20 3.97 5.76 31.49
C SER A 20 3.24 5.74 30.14
N LEU A 21 3.88 5.20 29.11
CA LEU A 21 3.26 4.75 27.87
C LEU A 21 3.04 3.25 28.02
N THR A 22 1.98 2.87 28.71
CA THR A 22 1.46 1.51 28.62
C THR A 22 0.43 1.49 27.50
N ALA A 23 0.66 0.63 26.51
CA ALA A 23 -0.18 0.26 25.37
C ALA A 23 0.24 0.90 24.03
N CYS A 24 0.55 0.02 23.07
CA CYS A 24 1.08 0.25 21.71
C CYS A 24 2.46 0.91 21.64
N GLY A 25 3.48 0.07 21.55
CA GLY A 25 4.86 0.50 21.36
C GLY A 25 5.60 -0.63 20.68
N GLY A 26 5.27 -0.87 19.41
CA GLY A 26 6.16 -1.62 18.53
C GLY A 26 7.55 -1.00 18.58
N ASP A 27 8.56 -1.86 18.50
CA ASP A 27 9.98 -1.52 18.72
C ASP A 27 10.51 -0.49 17.70
N SER A 28 9.76 -0.21 16.64
CA SER A 28 10.14 0.67 15.54
C SER A 28 10.33 2.12 15.98
N PRO A 29 11.31 2.84 15.43
CA PRO A 29 11.46 4.29 15.65
C PRO A 29 10.22 5.09 15.22
N SER A 30 10.04 6.30 15.76
CA SER A 30 8.92 7.21 15.42
C SER A 30 9.39 8.59 14.97
N ASP A 31 10.66 8.68 14.56
CA ASP A 31 11.31 9.92 14.16
C ASP A 31 12.01 9.87 12.80
N ALA A 32 11.60 8.90 11.95
CA ALA A 32 12.12 8.78 10.60
C ALA A 32 11.87 10.06 9.79
N SER A 33 12.76 10.35 8.84
CA SER A 33 12.44 11.32 7.80
C SER A 33 11.44 10.69 6.82
N VAL A 34 10.53 11.50 6.26
CA VAL A 34 9.57 11.03 5.24
C VAL A 34 10.29 10.32 4.08
N LYS A 35 11.44 10.85 3.67
CA LYS A 35 12.24 10.26 2.59
C LYS A 35 12.75 8.87 2.97
N ASP A 36 13.37 8.71 4.13
CA ASP A 36 13.95 7.43 4.54
C ASP A 36 12.84 6.37 4.74
N TYR A 37 11.72 6.79 5.33
CA TYR A 37 10.53 5.95 5.46
C TYR A 37 10.02 5.47 4.09
N CYS A 38 9.78 6.40 3.15
CA CYS A 38 9.26 6.04 1.83
C CYS A 38 10.25 5.23 0.99
N ASP A 39 11.56 5.44 1.15
CA ASP A 39 12.58 4.60 0.51
C ASP A 39 12.56 3.18 1.07
N ALA A 40 12.39 3.01 2.38
CA ALA A 40 12.25 1.70 3.00
C ALA A 40 10.96 0.99 2.57
N VAL A 41 9.82 1.72 2.57
CA VAL A 41 8.50 1.19 2.19
C VAL A 41 8.47 0.76 0.73
N ARG A 42 9.02 1.56 -0.20
CA ARG A 42 9.08 1.17 -1.61
C ARG A 42 10.05 0.01 -1.84
N GLY A 43 11.03 -0.16 -0.94
CA GLY A 43 12.09 -1.12 -1.09
C GLY A 43 12.85 -0.96 -2.41
N ASP A 44 13.51 -2.02 -2.84
CA ASP A 44 14.08 -2.08 -4.18
C ASP A 44 12.95 -2.38 -5.19
N THR A 45 12.29 -1.34 -5.69
CA THR A 45 11.16 -1.42 -6.67
C THR A 45 11.49 -2.14 -7.98
N ASN A 46 12.75 -2.51 -8.21
CA ASN A 46 13.25 -3.28 -9.35
C ASN A 46 13.89 -4.61 -8.91
N ASN A 47 13.35 -5.25 -7.88
CA ASN A 47 13.93 -6.49 -7.37
C ASN A 47 13.72 -7.65 -8.36
N GLU A 48 14.75 -7.94 -9.17
CA GLU A 48 14.82 -9.10 -10.05
C GLU A 48 14.49 -10.41 -9.30
N ALA A 49 14.86 -10.50 -8.01
CA ALA A 49 14.55 -11.66 -7.20
C ALA A 49 13.04 -11.83 -6.95
N PHE A 50 12.29 -10.75 -6.81
CA PHE A 50 10.83 -10.82 -6.66
C PHE A 50 10.16 -11.25 -7.96
N ALA A 51 10.53 -10.64 -9.09
CA ALA A 51 10.01 -11.01 -10.40
C ALA A 51 10.30 -12.48 -10.74
N LYS A 52 11.52 -12.94 -10.43
CA LYS A 52 11.90 -14.34 -10.61
C LYS A 52 11.14 -15.28 -9.68
N ALA A 53 10.97 -14.92 -8.41
CA ALA A 53 10.22 -15.74 -7.46
C ALA A 53 8.74 -15.90 -7.89
N LEU A 54 8.14 -14.85 -8.46
CA LEU A 54 6.80 -14.92 -9.07
C LEU A 54 6.75 -15.86 -10.27
N GLU A 55 7.72 -15.76 -11.19
CA GLU A 55 7.80 -16.63 -12.38
C GLU A 55 7.98 -18.11 -11.98
N ASP A 56 8.86 -18.37 -11.01
CA ASP A 56 9.15 -19.70 -10.48
C ASP A 56 8.04 -20.23 -9.54
N LYS A 57 7.04 -19.39 -9.20
CA LYS A 57 6.01 -19.64 -8.19
C LYS A 57 6.59 -20.06 -6.84
N ASP A 58 7.71 -19.47 -6.49
CA ASP A 58 8.42 -19.68 -5.24
C ASP A 58 7.81 -18.77 -4.16
N TYR A 59 6.65 -19.18 -3.63
CA TYR A 59 5.90 -18.40 -2.65
C TYR A 59 6.65 -18.21 -1.34
N ASP A 60 7.47 -19.18 -0.93
CA ASP A 60 8.34 -19.04 0.24
C ASP A 60 9.37 -17.92 0.00
N LYS A 61 9.97 -17.87 -1.20
CA LYS A 61 10.90 -16.78 -1.54
C LYS A 61 10.22 -15.42 -1.60
N ILE A 62 8.97 -15.35 -2.05
CA ILE A 62 8.18 -14.12 -2.03
C ILE A 62 7.95 -13.65 -0.59
N VAL A 63 7.59 -14.56 0.31
CA VAL A 63 7.42 -14.26 1.74
C VAL A 63 8.72 -13.77 2.37
N ASP A 64 9.85 -14.41 2.09
CA ASP A 64 11.17 -13.97 2.57
C ASP A 64 11.47 -12.53 2.15
N LEU A 65 11.15 -12.16 0.90
CA LEU A 65 11.37 -10.80 0.39
C LEU A 65 10.47 -9.78 1.08
N PHE A 66 9.20 -10.11 1.33
CA PHE A 66 8.30 -9.25 2.09
C PHE A 66 8.76 -9.07 3.54
N LYS A 67 9.25 -10.14 4.19
CA LYS A 67 9.79 -10.07 5.55
C LYS A 67 11.05 -9.22 5.61
N GLU A 68 11.97 -9.36 4.65
CA GLU A 68 13.16 -8.52 4.56
C GLU A 68 12.81 -7.03 4.37
N GLN A 69 11.78 -6.74 3.57
CA GLN A 69 11.27 -5.38 3.43
C GLN A 69 10.65 -4.87 4.73
N ALA A 70 9.80 -5.67 5.38
CA ALA A 70 9.18 -5.32 6.65
C ALA A 70 10.23 -5.03 7.73
N GLU A 71 11.31 -5.81 7.81
CA GLU A 71 12.44 -5.56 8.72
C GLU A 71 13.12 -4.20 8.45
N LYS A 72 13.34 -3.84 7.18
CA LYS A 72 13.91 -2.53 6.82
C LYS A 72 12.97 -1.38 7.21
N VAL A 73 11.67 -1.52 6.96
CA VAL A 73 10.69 -0.51 7.33
C VAL A 73 10.57 -0.40 8.86
N GLU A 74 10.60 -1.53 9.57
CA GLU A 74 10.62 -1.58 11.03
C GLU A 74 11.85 -0.88 11.62
N GLU A 75 13.04 -1.09 11.04
CA GLU A 75 14.29 -0.46 11.46
C GLU A 75 14.28 1.06 11.25
N VAL A 76 13.75 1.52 10.11
CA VAL A 76 13.62 2.95 9.83
C VAL A 76 12.54 3.58 10.70
N GLY A 77 11.43 2.88 10.89
CA GLY A 77 10.26 3.36 11.61
C GLY A 77 9.46 4.38 10.82
N THR A 78 8.53 5.06 11.50
CA THR A 78 7.61 6.01 10.87
C THR A 78 8.02 7.46 11.12
N PRO A 79 7.57 8.42 10.29
CA PRO A 79 7.67 9.83 10.61
C PRO A 79 6.81 10.22 11.83
N LYS A 80 7.09 11.40 12.42
CA LYS A 80 6.44 11.89 13.65
C LYS A 80 4.99 12.33 13.48
N ASP A 81 4.58 12.60 12.26
CA ASP A 81 3.27 13.16 11.91
C ASP A 81 2.21 12.09 11.62
N ILE A 82 2.59 10.81 11.67
CA ILE A 82 1.64 9.69 11.64
C ILE A 82 0.66 9.78 12.82
N SER A 83 -0.62 9.47 12.58
CA SER A 83 -1.62 9.40 13.64
C SER A 83 -1.43 8.15 14.50
N ASP A 84 -1.93 8.15 15.74
CA ASP A 84 -1.86 6.98 16.62
C ASP A 84 -2.50 5.73 15.95
N ASP A 85 -3.69 5.87 15.34
CA ASP A 85 -4.35 4.77 14.64
C ASP A 85 -3.52 4.24 13.45
N ALA A 86 -2.89 5.12 12.67
CA ALA A 86 -2.04 4.72 11.56
C ALA A 86 -0.73 4.10 12.06
N ARG A 87 -0.23 4.54 13.22
CA ARG A 87 0.96 3.95 13.85
C ARG A 87 0.68 2.55 14.38
N GLU A 88 -0.47 2.33 15.00
CA GLU A 88 -0.90 0.99 15.39
C GLU A 88 -1.11 0.11 14.14
N GLY A 89 -1.71 0.68 13.08
CA GLY A 89 -1.89 -0.01 11.80
C GLY A 89 -0.59 -0.47 11.15
N PHE A 90 0.44 0.38 11.20
CA PHE A 90 1.80 0.04 10.78
C PHE A 90 2.34 -1.19 11.52
N GLU A 91 2.24 -1.19 12.85
CA GLU A 91 2.73 -2.28 13.69
C GLU A 91 1.95 -3.58 13.45
N ILE A 92 0.63 -3.49 13.28
CA ILE A 92 -0.22 -4.62 12.91
C ILE A 92 0.18 -5.20 11.55
N GLN A 93 0.45 -4.36 10.56
CA GLN A 93 0.85 -4.83 9.24
C GLN A 93 2.22 -5.51 9.27
N LEU A 94 3.19 -4.96 10.01
CA LEU A 94 4.49 -5.61 10.20
C LEU A 94 4.36 -6.99 10.85
N ASP A 95 3.51 -7.12 11.88
CA ASP A 95 3.26 -8.39 12.55
C ASP A 95 2.59 -9.40 11.60
N ALA A 96 1.58 -8.94 10.84
CA ALA A 96 0.92 -9.76 9.83
C ALA A 96 1.89 -10.26 8.73
N ILE A 97 2.85 -9.43 8.31
CA ILE A 97 3.90 -9.83 7.36
C ILE A 97 4.88 -10.83 7.98
N LYS A 98 5.20 -10.73 9.26
CA LYS A 98 6.06 -11.71 9.95
C LYS A 98 5.36 -13.07 10.09
N ASP A 99 4.04 -13.06 10.25
CA ASP A 99 3.20 -14.24 10.47
C ASP A 99 2.67 -14.91 9.18
N ILE A 100 2.85 -14.29 8.02
CA ILE A 100 2.48 -14.88 6.73
C ILE A 100 3.43 -16.01 6.33
N ASP A 101 2.89 -17.00 5.61
CA ASP A 101 3.63 -18.11 5.02
C ASP A 101 3.33 -18.28 3.52
N GLY A 102 4.12 -19.14 2.86
CA GLY A 102 4.01 -19.36 1.42
C GLY A 102 2.66 -19.94 0.98
N ASP A 103 1.98 -20.71 1.86
CA ASP A 103 0.64 -21.24 1.55
C ASP A 103 -0.41 -20.12 1.57
N ASP A 104 -0.30 -19.15 2.47
CA ASP A 104 -1.18 -17.98 2.50
C ASP A 104 -1.02 -17.11 1.24
N VAL A 105 0.22 -16.84 0.82
CA VAL A 105 0.49 -16.14 -0.45
C VAL A 105 -0.01 -16.96 -1.65
N LYS A 106 0.23 -18.26 -1.66
CA LYS A 106 -0.24 -19.15 -2.73
C LYS A 106 -1.76 -19.10 -2.88
N LYS A 107 -2.51 -19.19 -1.78
CA LYS A 107 -3.99 -19.12 -1.81
C LYS A 107 -4.46 -17.80 -2.44
N ALA A 108 -3.85 -16.68 -2.07
CA ALA A 108 -4.18 -15.38 -2.63
C ALA A 108 -3.97 -15.34 -4.15
N PHE A 109 -2.83 -15.85 -4.64
CA PHE A 109 -2.53 -15.92 -6.07
C PHE A 109 -3.45 -16.89 -6.83
N GLU A 110 -3.72 -18.08 -6.27
CA GLU A 110 -4.58 -19.09 -6.90
C GLU A 110 -6.07 -18.70 -6.91
N SER A 111 -6.46 -17.80 -6.01
CA SER A 111 -7.80 -17.22 -5.97
C SER A 111 -7.96 -16.01 -6.90
N ASN A 112 -7.00 -15.72 -7.78
CA ASN A 112 -6.98 -14.52 -8.62
C ASN A 112 -7.14 -13.20 -7.82
N GLY A 113 -6.65 -13.16 -6.57
CA GLY A 113 -6.79 -11.99 -5.70
C GLY A 113 -8.12 -11.87 -4.95
N ASP A 114 -9.03 -12.84 -5.07
CA ASP A 114 -10.27 -12.87 -4.27
C ASP A 114 -10.01 -13.16 -2.78
N SER A 115 -8.81 -13.63 -2.41
CA SER A 115 -8.39 -13.78 -1.02
C SER A 115 -7.18 -12.91 -0.71
N ASP A 116 -7.29 -12.16 0.38
CA ASP A 116 -6.18 -11.38 0.95
C ASP A 116 -5.34 -12.31 1.83
N PRO A 117 -4.02 -12.44 1.57
CA PRO A 117 -3.18 -13.34 2.34
C PRO A 117 -3.01 -12.91 3.82
N PHE A 118 -3.44 -11.70 4.18
CA PHE A 118 -3.43 -11.17 5.54
C PHE A 118 -4.81 -11.22 6.22
N GLU A 119 -5.88 -11.66 5.54
CA GLU A 119 -7.25 -11.57 6.06
C GLU A 119 -7.42 -12.29 7.40
N ASP A 120 -6.83 -13.47 7.53
CA ASP A 120 -6.89 -14.28 8.75
C ASP A 120 -5.90 -13.82 9.84
N LYS A 121 -4.96 -12.92 9.50
CA LYS A 121 -3.95 -12.39 10.42
C LYS A 121 -4.39 -11.10 11.10
N ILE A 122 -5.36 -10.38 10.52
CA ILE A 122 -5.80 -9.07 10.97
C ILE A 122 -7.22 -9.14 11.52
N SER A 123 -7.41 -8.72 12.78
CA SER A 123 -8.73 -8.68 13.39
C SER A 123 -9.62 -7.60 12.75
N LYS A 124 -10.94 -7.75 12.85
CA LYS A 124 -11.90 -6.77 12.29
C LYS A 124 -11.74 -5.36 12.87
N ASP A 125 -11.38 -5.27 14.15
CA ASP A 125 -11.16 -3.98 14.82
C ASP A 125 -9.83 -3.35 14.37
N ASP A 126 -8.86 -4.18 14.00
CA ASP A 126 -7.54 -3.75 13.53
C ASP A 126 -7.53 -3.34 12.05
N LYS A 127 -8.47 -3.84 11.23
CA LYS A 127 -8.59 -3.45 9.81
C LYS A 127 -8.65 -1.93 9.61
N LYS A 128 -9.38 -1.21 10.47
CA LYS A 128 -9.47 0.26 10.39
C LYS A 128 -8.15 0.97 10.64
N LYS A 129 -7.30 0.40 11.50
CA LYS A 129 -5.97 0.94 11.79
C LYS A 129 -5.03 0.70 10.62
N VAL A 130 -5.08 -0.50 10.05
CA VAL A 130 -4.35 -0.84 8.81
C VAL A 130 -4.80 0.05 7.65
N GLU A 131 -6.10 0.31 7.49
CA GLU A 131 -6.61 1.28 6.52
C GLU A 131 -6.09 2.70 6.76
N ALA A 132 -6.05 3.15 8.02
CA ALA A 132 -5.48 4.45 8.38
C ALA A 132 -3.99 4.52 8.04
N TYR A 133 -3.25 3.44 8.26
CA TYR A 133 -1.85 3.32 7.86
C TYR A 133 -1.67 3.37 6.34
N THR A 134 -2.39 2.53 5.58
CA THR A 134 -2.33 2.50 4.11
C THR A 134 -2.64 3.87 3.51
N LYS A 135 -3.62 4.58 4.07
CA LYS A 135 -3.93 5.95 3.67
C LYS A 135 -2.76 6.91 3.96
N TYR A 136 -2.21 6.85 5.17
CA TYR A 136 -1.06 7.67 5.55
C TYR A 136 0.16 7.40 4.65
N GLU A 137 0.48 6.14 4.39
CA GLU A 137 1.57 5.73 3.50
C GLU A 137 1.38 6.32 2.09
N SER A 138 0.18 6.16 1.52
CA SER A 138 -0.15 6.68 0.20
C SER A 138 0.01 8.20 0.13
N GLU A 139 -0.58 8.95 1.06
CA GLU A 139 -0.47 10.41 1.08
C GLU A 139 0.98 10.86 1.29
N THR A 140 1.69 10.24 2.23
CA THR A 140 3.06 10.61 2.61
C THR A 140 4.08 10.29 1.52
N CYS A 141 3.95 9.14 0.86
CA CYS A 141 4.94 8.65 -0.11
C CYS A 141 4.62 8.99 -1.57
N SER A 142 3.38 9.39 -1.88
CA SER A 142 3.02 9.97 -3.18
C SER A 142 3.58 11.40 -3.34
N ASP A 143 3.67 12.15 -2.24
CA ASP A 143 4.24 13.50 -2.23
C ASP A 143 5.78 13.51 -2.32
N ALA A 144 6.42 12.39 -1.96
CA ALA A 144 7.88 12.27 -1.92
C ALA A 144 8.52 12.19 -3.34
N ASP A 145 7.76 11.80 -4.36
CA ASP A 145 8.20 11.75 -5.76
C ASP A 145 7.00 11.99 -6.69
N SER A 146 6.82 13.20 -7.21
CA SER A 146 5.79 13.48 -8.22
C SER A 146 6.06 12.73 -9.53
N VAL A 147 5.63 11.47 -9.60
CA VAL A 147 5.35 10.70 -10.82
C VAL A 147 3.89 10.24 -10.71
N PRO A 148 3.01 10.61 -11.65
CA PRO A 148 1.61 10.21 -11.58
C PRO A 148 1.50 8.72 -11.87
N THR A 149 1.31 7.91 -10.83
CA THR A 149 0.76 6.56 -10.98
C THR A 149 -0.73 6.69 -11.30
N PRO A 150 -1.26 6.03 -12.35
CA PRO A 150 -2.69 6.01 -12.60
C PRO A 150 -3.41 5.37 -11.41
N ASP A 151 -4.38 6.11 -10.85
CA ASP A 151 -5.38 5.66 -9.87
C ASP A 151 -5.80 4.21 -10.13
N VAL A 152 -5.54 3.31 -9.17
CA VAL A 152 -6.39 2.16 -8.94
C VAL A 152 -7.31 2.57 -7.79
N PRO A 153 -8.58 2.93 -8.06
CA PRO A 153 -9.50 3.34 -7.00
C PRO A 153 -9.90 2.12 -6.19
N THR A 154 -9.57 2.09 -4.89
CA THR A 154 -10.11 1.09 -3.94
C THR A 154 -11.46 1.50 -3.36
N GLU A 155 -12.14 2.48 -3.94
CA GLU A 155 -13.53 2.81 -3.64
C GLU A 155 -14.18 3.24 -4.97
N VAL A 156 -15.33 2.68 -5.32
CA VAL A 156 -16.19 3.17 -6.39
C VAL A 156 -17.24 4.08 -5.76
N PRO A 157 -17.15 5.42 -5.88
CA PRO A 157 -18.32 6.27 -5.73
C PRO A 157 -18.97 6.40 -7.11
N THR A 158 -20.01 5.61 -7.33
CA THR A 158 -20.97 5.82 -8.41
C THR A 158 -21.80 7.06 -8.08
N ASP A 159 -21.28 8.28 -8.26
CA ASP A 159 -22.13 9.47 -8.36
C ASP A 159 -21.36 10.70 -8.90
N GLY A 160 -21.64 11.01 -10.17
CA GLY A 160 -21.59 12.39 -10.67
C GLY A 160 -20.28 12.88 -11.26
N LEU A 161 -19.85 12.34 -12.42
CA LEU A 161 -18.89 13.03 -13.28
C LEU A 161 -19.65 14.04 -14.19
N PRO A 162 -19.45 15.36 -14.07
CA PRO A 162 -19.99 16.32 -15.02
C PRO A 162 -19.20 16.27 -16.34
N THR A 163 -19.90 15.96 -17.42
CA THR A 163 -19.40 15.79 -18.80
C THR A 163 -19.32 17.11 -19.57
N ASP A 164 -18.63 18.14 -19.07
CA ASP A 164 -18.49 19.39 -19.82
C ASP A 164 -17.06 19.93 -19.75
N GLY A 165 -16.28 19.68 -20.82
CA GLY A 165 -15.11 20.53 -21.07
C GLY A 165 -13.88 19.95 -21.76
N LEU A 166 -13.91 18.79 -22.42
CA LEU A 166 -12.78 18.37 -23.27
C LEU A 166 -12.92 19.00 -24.67
N PRO A 167 -12.03 19.92 -25.09
CA PRO A 167 -12.03 20.46 -26.44
C PRO A 167 -11.60 19.38 -27.45
N THR A 168 -12.45 19.11 -28.43
CA THR A 168 -12.35 18.04 -29.43
C THR A 168 -11.51 18.37 -30.67
N ASP A 169 -10.71 19.43 -30.67
CA ASP A 169 -10.01 19.85 -31.89
C ASP A 169 -8.58 19.30 -31.94
N GLY A 170 -8.39 18.11 -32.49
CA GLY A 170 -7.04 17.70 -32.89
C GLY A 170 -6.76 16.26 -33.34
N LEU A 171 -7.71 15.32 -33.30
CA LEU A 171 -7.44 13.96 -33.78
C LEU A 171 -7.89 13.80 -35.26
N PRO A 172 -6.95 13.59 -36.20
CA PRO A 172 -7.30 13.35 -37.60
C PRO A 172 -8.08 12.03 -37.73
N THR A 173 -9.29 12.12 -38.26
CA THR A 173 -10.26 11.03 -38.43
C THR A 173 -10.07 10.20 -39.71
N ASP A 174 -8.97 10.40 -40.43
CA ASP A 174 -8.75 9.72 -41.71
C ASP A 174 -8.10 8.34 -41.52
N GLY A 175 -8.92 7.33 -41.21
CA GLY A 175 -8.45 5.94 -41.29
C GLY A 175 -9.36 4.84 -40.78
N LEU A 176 -10.47 5.14 -40.10
CA LEU A 176 -11.36 4.09 -39.59
C LEU A 176 -12.41 3.69 -40.64
N PRO A 177 -12.45 2.42 -41.09
CA PRO A 177 -13.50 1.94 -41.97
C PRO A 177 -14.86 2.05 -41.27
N SER A 178 -15.77 2.79 -41.90
CA SER A 178 -17.13 3.09 -41.47
C SER A 178 -18.05 1.86 -41.58
N GLY A 179 -17.81 0.89 -40.71
CA GLY A 179 -18.54 -0.38 -40.67
C GLY A 179 -18.96 -0.85 -39.29
N PHE A 180 -18.94 -0.01 -38.26
CA PHE A 180 -19.54 -0.38 -36.97
C PHE A 180 -21.06 -0.13 -37.04
N PRO A 181 -21.89 -1.19 -36.95
CA PRO A 181 -23.33 -1.01 -36.86
C PRO A 181 -23.67 -0.34 -35.52
N SER A 182 -24.45 0.74 -35.57
CA SER A 182 -24.84 1.56 -34.42
C SER A 182 -25.80 0.88 -33.44
N ASP A 183 -26.13 -0.40 -33.64
CA ASP A 183 -27.07 -1.15 -32.81
C ASP A 183 -26.31 -2.18 -31.97
N LEU A 184 -25.49 -1.68 -31.03
CA LEU A 184 -24.98 -2.48 -29.93
C LEU A 184 -26.14 -2.75 -28.96
N PRO A 185 -26.51 -4.03 -28.68
CA PRO A 185 -27.51 -4.33 -27.70
C PRO A 185 -27.03 -3.86 -26.32
N THR A 186 -27.82 -3.01 -25.67
CA THR A 186 -27.60 -2.54 -24.29
C THR A 186 -28.00 -3.57 -23.24
N ASP A 187 -28.59 -4.70 -23.66
CA ASP A 187 -29.10 -5.74 -22.78
C ASP A 187 -28.05 -6.87 -22.62
N PRO A 188 -27.55 -7.14 -21.40
CA PRO A 188 -26.48 -8.10 -21.16
C PRO A 188 -26.84 -9.55 -21.52
N ALA A 189 -28.12 -9.92 -21.56
CA ALA A 189 -28.54 -11.27 -21.93
C ALA A 189 -28.36 -11.58 -23.43
N GLU A 190 -28.42 -10.55 -24.29
CA GLU A 190 -28.23 -10.69 -25.74
C GLU A 190 -26.74 -10.85 -26.09
N LEU A 191 -25.85 -10.28 -25.27
CA LEU A 191 -24.39 -10.40 -25.39
C LEU A 191 -23.90 -11.84 -25.18
N GLU A 192 -24.50 -12.59 -24.26
CA GLU A 192 -24.16 -14.00 -24.05
C GLU A 192 -24.53 -14.89 -25.26
N SER A 193 -25.61 -14.52 -25.96
CA SER A 193 -26.02 -15.24 -27.19
C SER A 193 -25.06 -14.98 -28.36
N LEU A 194 -24.43 -13.80 -28.42
CA LEU A 194 -23.48 -13.43 -29.47
C LEU A 194 -22.11 -14.07 -29.25
N LEU A 195 -21.67 -14.18 -27.99
CA LEU A 195 -20.47 -14.95 -27.62
C LEU A 195 -20.62 -16.44 -27.95
N SER A 196 -21.82 -16.99 -27.80
CA SER A 196 -22.11 -18.39 -28.11
C SER A 196 -22.14 -18.71 -29.62
N ASN A 197 -22.24 -17.69 -30.48
CA ASN A 197 -22.31 -17.85 -31.95
C ASN A 197 -20.99 -17.47 -32.66
N LEU A 198 -19.92 -17.17 -31.94
CA LEU A 198 -18.62 -16.87 -32.57
C LEU A 198 -18.00 -18.17 -33.13
N PRO A 199 -17.78 -18.30 -34.46
CA PRO A 199 -17.14 -19.48 -35.03
C PRO A 199 -15.67 -19.55 -34.58
N THR A 200 -15.30 -20.66 -33.94
CA THR A 200 -13.98 -20.93 -33.35
C THR A 200 -12.90 -21.30 -34.38
N GLU A 201 -13.00 -20.78 -35.61
CA GLU A 201 -12.08 -21.12 -36.70
C GLU A 201 -10.97 -20.06 -36.74
N ILE A 202 -9.93 -20.25 -35.91
CA ILE A 202 -8.66 -19.54 -36.07
C ILE A 202 -7.89 -20.26 -37.20
N PRO A 203 -7.65 -19.63 -38.37
CA PRO A 203 -6.83 -20.25 -39.40
C PRO A 203 -5.40 -20.32 -38.91
N THR A 204 -4.89 -21.53 -38.75
CA THR A 204 -3.46 -21.79 -38.54
C THR A 204 -2.76 -21.59 -39.88
N SER A 205 -1.82 -20.64 -39.92
CA SER A 205 -0.84 -20.50 -40.99
C SER A 205 0.56 -20.83 -40.49
#